data_AF-A0A3L7UQB1-F1
#
_entry.id   AF-A0A3L7UQB1-F1
#
_cell.length_a   1.000
_cell.length_b   1.000
_cell.length_c   1.000
_cell.angle_alpha   90.00
_cell.angle_beta   90.00
_cell.angle_gamma   90.00
#
_symmetry.space_group_name_H-M   'P 1'
#
loop_
_entity.id
_entity.type
_entity.pdbx_description
1 polymer ?
#
loop_
_entity_poly.entity_id
_entity_poly.type
_entity_poly.pdbx_seq_one_letter_code
_entity_poly.pdbx_strand_id
1 'polypeptide(L)' 'HFRKLLNDHPDYVAGYFQWAQLLVRLDEVDQAKPLLETGISVAVRTGDRHAAGEMTEFLGSL' A
#
# COMPACT_ATOMS: atom_id res chain seq x y z
N HIS A 1 -14.46 1.91 -0.34
CA HIS A 1 -14.17 1.70 -1.78
C HIS A 1 -12.89 0.89 -2.01
N PHE A 2 -11.74 1.31 -1.45
CA PHE A 2 -10.46 0.57 -1.63
C PHE A 2 -10.48 -0.89 -1.19
N ARG A 3 -11.08 -1.22 -0.03
CA ARG A 3 -11.20 -2.62 0.41
C ARG A 3 -11.88 -3.52 -0.62
N LYS A 4 -12.96 -3.05 -1.27
CA LYS A 4 -13.63 -3.83 -2.32
C LYS A 4 -12.73 -3.96 -3.55
N LEU A 5 -12.11 -2.86 -3.98
CA LEU A 5 -11.18 -2.85 -5.11
C LEU A 5 -10.04 -3.87 -4.93
N LEU A 6 -9.42 -3.91 -3.76
CA LEU A 6 -8.31 -4.82 -3.49
C LEU A 6 -8.76 -6.26 -3.28
N ASN A 7 -10.01 -6.49 -2.84
CA ASN A 7 -10.58 -7.83 -2.84
C ASN A 7 -10.80 -8.35 -4.27
N ASP A 8 -11.30 -7.50 -5.17
CA ASP A 8 -11.59 -7.87 -6.56
C ASP A 8 -10.30 -7.93 -7.40
N HIS A 9 -9.29 -7.12 -7.05
CA HIS A 9 -8.01 -7.00 -7.75
C HIS A 9 -6.83 -6.99 -6.76
N PRO A 10 -6.45 -8.15 -6.19
CA PRO A 10 -5.44 -8.24 -5.13
C PRO A 10 -4.02 -7.89 -5.61
N ASP A 11 -3.76 -7.93 -6.91
CA ASP A 11 -2.48 -7.54 -7.53
C ASP A 11 -2.41 -6.06 -7.92
N TYR A 12 -3.45 -5.27 -7.60
CA TYR A 12 -3.47 -3.84 -7.92
C TYR A 12 -2.61 -3.04 -6.94
N VAL A 13 -1.31 -3.03 -7.20
CA VAL A 13 -0.25 -2.41 -6.39
C VAL A 13 -0.59 -0.97 -5.98
N ALA A 14 -0.96 -0.12 -6.94
CA ALA A 14 -1.26 1.29 -6.69
C ALA A 14 -2.40 1.48 -5.66
N GLY A 15 -3.37 0.56 -5.61
CA GLY A 15 -4.49 0.65 -4.69
C GLY A 15 -4.08 0.51 -3.22
N TYR A 16 -3.07 -0.30 -2.91
CA TYR A 16 -2.52 -0.42 -1.55
C TYR A 16 -1.87 0.89 -1.12
N PHE A 17 -1.04 1.48 -1.98
CA PHE A 17 -0.32 2.70 -1.65
C PHE A 17 -1.26 3.90 -1.46
N GLN A 18 -2.20 4.08 -2.39
CA GLN A 18 -3.19 5.17 -2.33
C GLN A 18 -4.06 5.09 -1.08
N TRP A 19 -4.49 3.88 -0.70
CA TRP A 19 -5.29 3.71 0.50
C TRP A 19 -4.46 3.93 1.77
N ALA A 20 -3.21 3.47 1.80
CA ALA A 20 -2.32 3.75 2.94
C ALA A 20 -2.05 5.25 3.11
N GLN A 21 -1.77 5.98 2.02
CA GLN A 21 -1.61 7.43 2.05
C GLN A 21 -2.88 8.14 2.57
N LEU A 22 -4.06 7.66 2.18
CA LEU A 22 -5.32 8.19 2.70
C LEU A 22 -5.45 7.97 4.20
N LEU A 23 -5.15 6.76 4.68
CA LEU A 23 -5.21 6.42 6.12
C LEU A 23 -4.25 7.30 6.94
N VAL A 24 -3.02 7.52 6.45
CA VAL A 24 -2.07 8.44 7.10
C VAL A 24 -2.62 9.86 7.16
N ARG A 25 -3.25 10.36 6.09
CA ARG A 25 -3.89 11.69 6.10
C ARG A 25 -5.07 11.80 7.06
N LEU A 26 -5.66 10.68 7.45
CA LEU A 26 -6.74 10.60 8.43
C LEU A 26 -6.25 10.30 9.85
N ASP A 27 -4.92 10.32 10.08
CA ASP A 27 -4.29 9.97 11.37
C ASP A 27 -4.48 8.49 11.76
N GLU A 28 -4.89 7.63 10.81
CA GLU A 28 -5.09 6.18 11.00
C GLU A 28 -3.82 5.38 10.66
N VAL A 29 -2.67 5.80 11.19
CA VAL A 29 -1.35 5.24 10.83
C VAL A 29 -1.24 3.75 11.12
N ASP A 30 -1.85 3.26 12.20
CA ASP A 30 -1.85 1.85 12.58
C ASP A 30 -2.53 0.96 11.52
N GLN A 31 -3.49 1.49 10.77
CA GLN A 31 -4.12 0.77 9.65
C GLN A 31 -3.30 0.91 8.35
N ALA A 32 -2.54 1.99 8.19
CA ALA A 32 -1.73 2.24 7.00
C ALA A 32 -0.51 1.30 6.92
N LYS A 33 0.17 1.07 8.05
CA LYS A 33 1.38 0.23 8.13
C LYS A 33 1.20 -1.18 7.54
N PRO A 34 0.23 -2.00 8.00
CA PRO A 34 0.04 -3.35 7.44
C PRO A 34 -0.39 -3.34 5.96
N LEU A 35 -1.05 -2.26 5.53
CA LEU A 35 -1.44 -2.09 4.14
C LEU A 35 -0.24 -1.80 3.23
N LEU A 36 0.72 -1.00 3.70
CA LEU A 36 1.99 -0.77 3.01
C LEU A 36 2.83 -2.05 2.92
N GLU A 37 2.94 -2.81 4.01
CA GLU A 37 3.64 -4.11 4.01
C GLU A 37 3.04 -5.09 2.99
N THR A 38 1.71 -5.13 2.93
CA THR A 38 1.00 -5.95 1.93
C THR A 38 1.27 -5.43 0.52
N GLY A 39 1.16 -4.11 0.31
CA GLY A 39 1.43 -3.46 -0.98
C GLY A 39 2.85 -3.72 -1.49
N ILE A 40 3.87 -3.61 -0.61
CA ILE A 40 5.27 -3.91 -0.92
C ILE A 40 5.41 -5.38 -1.36
N SER A 41 4.78 -6.31 -0.64
CA SER A 41 4.82 -7.73 -0.99
C SER A 41 4.19 -8.00 -2.37
N VAL A 42 3.06 -7.35 -2.67
CA VAL A 42 2.39 -7.46 -3.97
C VAL A 42 3.26 -6.85 -5.07
N ALA A 43 3.83 -5.66 -4.86
CA ALA A 43 4.70 -4.98 -5.81
C ALA A 43 5.94 -5.82 -6.15
N VAL A 44 6.58 -6.43 -5.16
CA VAL A 44 7.71 -7.34 -5.38
C VAL A 44 7.28 -8.56 -6.19
N ARG A 45 6.12 -9.16 -5.86
CA ARG A 45 5.58 -10.33 -6.56
C ARG A 45 5.24 -10.05 -8.03
N THR A 46 4.68 -8.87 -8.33
CA THR A 46 4.30 -8.47 -9.68
C THR A 46 5.46 -7.86 -10.48
N GLY A 47 6.61 -7.64 -9.85
CA GLY A 47 7.82 -7.09 -10.48
C GLY A 47 7.87 -5.56 -10.50
N ASP A 48 6.92 -4.87 -9.85
CA ASP A 48 6.88 -3.43 -9.70
C ASP A 48 7.84 -2.94 -8.60
N ARG A 49 9.14 -2.98 -8.91
CA ARG A 49 10.19 -2.57 -7.97
C ARG A 49 10.15 -1.09 -7.64
N HIS A 50 9.62 -0.25 -8.55
CA HIS A 50 9.50 1.18 -8.31
C HIS A 50 8.48 1.44 -7.20
N ALA A 51 7.26 0.90 -7.33
CA ALA A 51 6.24 1.04 -6.31
C ALA A 51 6.66 0.40 -4.97
N ALA A 52 7.37 -0.73 -5.00
CA ALA A 52 7.91 -1.34 -3.79
C ALA A 52 8.88 -0.40 -3.05
N GLY A 53 9.75 0.30 -3.78
CA GLY A 53 10.65 1.31 -3.23
C GLY A 53 9.91 2.49 -2.62
N GLU A 54 8.98 3.10 -3.37
CA GLU A 54 8.19 4.24 -2.89
C GLU A 54 7.38 3.91 -1.62
N MET A 55 6.75 2.73 -1.58
CA MET A 55 6.01 2.29 -0.39
C MET A 55 6.93 2.01 0.80
N THR A 56 8.14 1.48 0.57
CA THR A 56 9.12 1.22 1.63
C THR A 56 9.63 2.53 2.21
N GLU A 57 9.99 3.50 1.36
CA GLU A 57 10.41 4.84 1.79
C GLU A 57 9.29 5.55 2.56
N PHE A 58 8.07 5.49 2.05
CA PHE A 58 6.92 6.06 2.73
C PHE A 58 6.69 5.42 4.10
N LEU A 59 6.70 4.09 4.20
CA LEU A 59 6.55 3.36 5.47
C LEU A 59 7.62 3.76 6.49
N GLY A 60 8.87 3.93 6.06
CA GLY A 60 9.96 4.38 6.92
C GLY A 60 9.82 5.81 7.45
N SER A 61 8.94 6.61 6.84
CA SER A 61 8.64 7.98 7.27
C SER A 61 7.48 8.12 8.27
N LEU A 62 6.79 7.01 8.61
CA LEU A 62 5.59 6.96 9.48
C LEU A 62 5.89 6.56 10.93
#